data_AF-A0A6B0Z0Z3-F1
#
_entry.id   AF-A0A6B0Z0Z3-F1
#
_cell.length_a   1.000
_cell.length_b   1.000
_cell.length_c   1.000
_cell.angle_alpha   90.00
_cell.angle_beta   90.00
_cell.angle_gamma   90.00
#
_symmetry.space_group_name_H-M   'P 1'
#
loop_
_entity.id
_entity.type
_entity.pdbx_description
1 polymer ?
#
loop_
_entity_poly.entity_id
_entity_poly.type
_entity_poly.pdbx_seq_one_letter_code
_entity_poly.pdbx_strand_id
1 'polypeptide(L)'
;MDGFRYTLVTDGSSDRALIPILNWLLIENGVGRPIQPAWADFSVLSLPDRTRLVDRIRLGLVYYPCDLLFVHRDAERESRESRVQEIDEAVACLPEELSPKYVCVIPIRMQEAWLLVDEAAIKAAAGNKGYAGRLEMPVVSRLERLADPKSVLNDLLRQACDLNRRRQRSFRVAKHARLVTEFIDDFSPLRQLSAFAALEEEISNAIKEYKWYL
;
A
#
# COMPACT_ATOMS: atom_id res chain seq x y z
N MET A 1 23.30 11.54 -10.88
CA MET A 1 22.86 11.30 -9.50
C MET A 1 21.98 10.08 -9.56
N ASP A 2 22.42 8.98 -8.97
CA ASP A 2 21.63 7.75 -8.94
C ASP A 2 20.49 7.93 -7.93
N GLY A 3 19.25 7.69 -8.37
CA GLY A 3 18.06 7.78 -7.52
C GLY A 3 17.95 6.61 -6.55
N PHE A 4 17.17 6.77 -5.49
CA PHE A 4 16.80 5.69 -4.57
C PHE A 4 15.64 4.89 -5.17
N ARG A 5 15.88 3.65 -5.55
CA ARG A 5 14.88 2.78 -6.17
C ARG A 5 14.27 1.86 -5.13
N TYR A 6 12.95 1.78 -5.09
CA TYR A 6 12.27 0.71 -4.37
C TYR A 6 11.31 -0.02 -5.29
N THR A 7 11.12 -1.30 -5.01
CA THR A 7 10.12 -2.13 -5.68
C THR A 7 9.08 -2.59 -4.68
N LEU A 8 7.80 -2.47 -5.02
CA LEU A 8 6.68 -3.00 -4.25
C LEU A 8 6.15 -4.29 -4.90
N VAL A 9 6.19 -5.39 -4.15
CA VAL A 9 5.56 -6.68 -4.49
C VAL A 9 4.28 -6.82 -3.68
N THR A 10 3.18 -7.16 -4.34
CA THR A 10 1.83 -7.21 -3.72
C THR A 10 1.06 -8.47 -4.07
N ASP A 11 -0.03 -8.72 -3.35
CA ASP A 11 -0.98 -9.80 -3.62
C ASP A 11 -1.90 -9.47 -4.80
N GLY A 12 -2.40 -8.24 -4.84
CA GLY A 12 -3.33 -7.75 -5.84
C GLY A 12 -2.91 -6.41 -6.44
N SER A 13 -3.50 -6.09 -7.59
CA SER A 13 -3.26 -4.80 -8.25
C SER A 13 -3.94 -3.62 -7.56
N SER A 14 -4.83 -3.86 -6.58
CA SER A 14 -5.38 -2.81 -5.70
C SER A 14 -4.30 -2.17 -4.85
N ASP A 15 -3.31 -2.97 -4.44
CA ASP A 15 -2.37 -2.61 -3.38
C ASP A 15 -1.28 -1.67 -3.92
N ARG A 16 -1.27 -1.42 -5.24
CA ARG A 16 -0.54 -0.31 -5.85
C ARG A 16 -0.87 1.03 -5.19
N ALA A 17 -2.04 1.16 -4.56
CA ALA A 17 -2.41 2.32 -3.76
C ALA A 17 -1.42 2.63 -2.61
N LEU A 18 -0.56 1.68 -2.22
CA LEU A 18 0.49 1.88 -1.23
C LEU A 18 1.66 2.74 -1.74
N ILE A 19 1.83 2.93 -3.06
CA ILE A 19 2.96 3.69 -3.60
C ILE A 19 3.02 5.13 -3.03
N PRO A 20 1.94 5.95 -3.07
CA PRO A 20 1.99 7.29 -2.50
C PRO A 20 2.28 7.29 -0.99
N ILE A 21 1.77 6.31 -0.26
CA ILE A 21 2.02 6.15 1.19
C ILE A 21 3.50 5.87 1.46
N LEU A 22 4.09 4.91 0.74
CA LEU A 22 5.49 4.53 0.89
C LEU A 22 6.43 5.67 0.47
N ASN A 23 6.11 6.38 -0.62
CA ASN A 23 6.84 7.58 -1.03
C ASN A 23 6.84 8.63 0.09
N TRP A 24 5.66 8.92 0.67
CA TRP A 24 5.54 9.87 1.76
C TRP A 24 6.36 9.44 2.98
N LEU A 25 6.27 8.17 3.39
CA LEU A 25 7.06 7.63 4.51
C LEU A 25 8.57 7.75 4.29
N LEU A 26 9.07 7.43 3.10
CA LEU A 26 10.48 7.53 2.76
C LEU A 26 10.97 9.00 2.82
N ILE A 27 10.17 9.94 2.32
CA ILE A 27 10.48 11.38 2.36
C ILE A 27 10.51 11.87 3.81
N GLU A 28 9.46 11.56 4.59
CA GLU A 28 9.34 11.96 6.00
C GLU A 28 10.46 11.40 6.88
N ASN A 29 10.98 10.21 6.53
CA ASN A 29 12.10 9.58 7.21
C ASN A 29 13.47 9.96 6.64
N GLY A 30 13.53 10.94 5.73
CA GLY A 30 14.76 11.63 5.35
C GLY A 30 15.57 10.98 4.24
N VAL A 31 14.96 10.19 3.35
CA VAL A 31 15.63 9.72 2.13
C VAL A 31 16.09 10.94 1.31
N GLY A 32 17.41 11.12 1.20
CA GLY A 32 18.03 12.33 0.64
C GLY A 32 18.13 12.38 -0.89
N ARG A 33 17.64 11.35 -1.59
CA ARG A 33 17.80 11.17 -3.05
C ARG A 33 16.44 11.09 -3.74
N PRO A 34 16.35 11.43 -5.04
CA PRO A 34 15.12 11.25 -5.81
C PRO A 34 14.63 9.80 -5.73
N ILE A 35 13.38 9.62 -5.28
CA ILE A 35 12.77 8.29 -5.14
C ILE A 35 12.23 7.84 -6.49
N GLN A 36 12.55 6.60 -6.86
CA GLN A 36 12.12 5.93 -8.08
C GLN A 36 11.29 4.70 -7.69
N PRO A 37 9.97 4.86 -7.52
CA PRO A 37 9.09 3.77 -7.14
C PRO A 37 8.83 2.84 -8.35
N ALA A 38 8.86 1.54 -8.10
CA ALA A 38 8.35 0.52 -9.02
C ALA A 38 7.31 -0.35 -8.31
N TRP A 39 6.25 -0.73 -9.02
CA TRP A 39 5.38 -1.82 -8.60
C TRP A 39 5.62 -2.99 -9.53
N ALA A 40 5.87 -4.17 -8.95
CA ALA A 40 6.14 -5.39 -9.70
C ALA A 40 4.85 -5.89 -10.36
N ASP A 41 4.52 -5.31 -11.51
CA ASP A 41 3.35 -5.71 -12.29
C ASP A 41 3.65 -7.03 -13.01
N PHE A 42 3.03 -8.09 -12.52
CA PHE A 42 3.13 -9.41 -13.12
C PHE A 42 1.99 -9.74 -14.09
N SER A 43 1.04 -8.84 -14.34
CA SER A 43 -0.10 -9.12 -15.23
C SER A 43 0.31 -9.41 -16.67
N VAL A 44 1.48 -8.92 -17.08
CA VAL A 44 2.08 -9.15 -18.41
C VAL A 44 2.83 -10.48 -18.49
N LEU A 45 3.18 -11.06 -17.35
CA LEU A 45 3.79 -12.37 -17.26
C LEU A 45 2.64 -13.36 -17.10
N SER A 46 2.44 -14.29 -18.04
CA SER A 46 1.40 -15.33 -17.96
C SER A 46 1.68 -16.30 -16.82
N LEU A 47 1.61 -15.80 -15.59
CA LEU A 47 1.90 -16.51 -14.38
C LEU A 47 0.73 -17.42 -14.01
N PRO A 48 0.99 -18.60 -13.44
CA PRO A 48 -0.06 -19.44 -12.90
C PRO A 48 -0.87 -18.69 -11.83
N ASP A 49 -2.18 -18.98 -11.75
CA ASP A 49 -3.10 -18.39 -10.77
C ASP A 49 -2.61 -18.49 -9.32
N ARG A 50 -1.76 -19.49 -9.02
CA ARG A 50 -1.17 -19.76 -7.70
C ARG A 50 0.35 -19.58 -7.70
N THR A 51 0.82 -18.48 -8.25
CA THR A 51 2.25 -18.14 -8.13
C THR A 51 2.59 -17.90 -6.67
N ARG A 52 3.60 -18.62 -6.16
CA ARG A 52 4.02 -18.55 -4.76
C ARG A 52 4.68 -17.20 -4.48
N LEU A 53 4.68 -16.80 -3.21
CA LEU A 53 5.30 -15.55 -2.76
C LEU A 53 6.78 -15.46 -3.16
N VAL A 54 7.56 -16.54 -2.95
CA VAL A 54 8.97 -16.61 -3.37
C VAL A 54 9.16 -16.33 -4.86
N ASP A 55 8.27 -16.83 -5.71
CA ASP A 55 8.36 -16.64 -7.16
C ASP A 55 8.05 -15.18 -7.52
N ARG A 56 7.07 -14.55 -6.86
CA ARG A 56 6.76 -13.12 -7.02
C ARG A 56 7.92 -12.24 -6.57
N ILE A 57 8.50 -12.50 -5.40
CA ILE A 57 9.65 -11.74 -4.88
C ILE A 57 10.82 -11.87 -5.86
N ARG A 58 11.15 -13.09 -6.28
CA ARG A 58 12.23 -13.34 -7.25
C ARG A 58 12.02 -12.58 -8.55
N LEU A 59 10.83 -12.66 -9.15
CA LEU A 59 10.51 -11.96 -10.40
C LEU A 59 10.55 -10.44 -10.21
N GLY A 60 10.06 -9.95 -9.07
CA GLY A 60 10.14 -8.55 -8.67
C GLY A 60 11.59 -8.06 -8.69
N LEU A 61 12.51 -8.78 -8.06
CA LEU A 61 13.93 -8.41 -8.01
C LEU A 61 14.62 -8.50 -9.37
N VAL A 62 14.29 -9.51 -10.18
CA VAL A 62 14.89 -9.72 -11.51
C VAL A 62 14.46 -8.65 -12.51
N TYR A 63 13.16 -8.34 -12.58
CA TYR A 63 12.63 -7.40 -13.56
C TYR A 63 12.59 -5.95 -13.08
N TYR A 64 12.58 -5.75 -11.76
CA TYR A 64 12.52 -4.43 -11.12
C TYR A 64 13.61 -4.33 -10.02
N PRO A 65 14.90 -4.30 -10.42
CA PRO A 65 16.00 -4.19 -9.48
C PRO A 65 15.91 -2.89 -8.67
N CYS A 66 16.10 -3.00 -7.36
CA CYS A 66 15.87 -1.93 -6.40
C CYS A 66 16.92 -1.93 -5.29
N ASP A 67 16.98 -0.82 -4.56
CA ASP A 67 17.80 -0.67 -3.36
C ASP A 67 17.05 -1.16 -2.11
N LEU A 68 15.71 -1.08 -2.13
CA LEU A 68 14.81 -1.59 -1.09
C LEU A 68 13.60 -2.28 -1.71
N LEU A 69 13.26 -3.47 -1.20
CA LEU A 69 12.06 -4.21 -1.56
C LEU A 69 10.97 -4.02 -0.49
N PHE A 70 9.80 -3.55 -0.88
CA PHE A 70 8.61 -3.64 -0.05
C PHE A 70 7.81 -4.89 -0.44
N VAL A 71 7.48 -5.72 0.54
CA VAL A 71 6.63 -6.89 0.34
C VAL A 71 5.33 -6.68 1.11
N HIS A 72 4.23 -6.54 0.38
CA HIS A 72 2.91 -6.36 0.96
C HIS A 72 2.15 -7.68 1.03
N ARG A 73 1.57 -7.93 2.21
CA ARG A 73 0.60 -8.99 2.47
C ARG A 73 -0.47 -8.41 3.39
N ASP A 74 -1.73 -8.58 3.03
CA ASP A 74 -2.83 -8.36 3.97
C ASP A 74 -2.76 -9.43 5.07
N ALA A 75 -3.00 -9.05 6.33
CA ALA A 75 -3.04 -10.02 7.43
C ALA A 75 -4.36 -10.79 7.48
N GLU A 76 -5.47 -10.19 7.02
CA GLU A 76 -6.83 -10.78 7.00
C GLU A 76 -7.32 -11.24 8.40
N ARG A 77 -7.00 -12.50 8.75
CA ARG A 77 -7.27 -13.17 10.04
C ARG A 77 -6.01 -13.70 10.71
N GLU A 78 -4.88 -13.68 10.03
CA GLU A 78 -3.59 -14.08 10.57
C GLU A 78 -2.99 -12.95 11.41
N SER A 79 -2.02 -13.30 12.25
CA SER A 79 -1.22 -12.30 12.97
C SER A 79 -0.18 -11.66 12.06
N ARG A 80 0.32 -10.49 12.47
CA ARG A 80 1.43 -9.82 11.77
C ARG A 80 2.67 -10.72 11.73
N GLU A 81 2.98 -11.37 12.85
CA GLU A 81 4.15 -12.25 13.00
C GLU A 81 4.10 -13.42 12.02
N SER A 82 2.92 -14.03 11.84
CA SER A 82 2.70 -15.09 10.85
C SER A 82 3.01 -14.61 9.42
N ARG A 83 2.57 -13.40 9.07
CA ARG A 83 2.84 -12.80 7.74
C ARG A 83 4.29 -12.37 7.55
N VAL A 84 4.95 -11.89 8.61
CA VAL A 84 6.39 -11.62 8.58
C VAL A 84 7.16 -12.92 8.35
N GLN A 85 6.86 -13.97 9.13
CA GLN A 85 7.50 -15.27 8.97
C GLN A 85 7.30 -15.84 7.55
N GLU A 86 6.10 -15.72 6.98
CA GLU A 86 5.83 -16.11 5.59
C GLU A 86 6.76 -15.40 4.59
N ILE A 87 6.96 -14.08 4.77
CA ILE A 87 7.84 -13.28 3.91
C ILE A 87 9.31 -13.66 4.13
N ASP A 88 9.73 -13.81 5.39
CA ASP A 88 11.11 -14.18 5.75
C ASP A 88 11.48 -15.55 5.15
N GLU A 89 10.60 -16.54 5.25
CA GLU A 89 10.77 -17.86 4.65
C GLU A 89 10.86 -17.80 3.12
N ALA A 90 10.05 -16.94 2.48
CA ALA A 90 10.10 -16.73 1.05
C ALA A 90 11.42 -16.06 0.61
N VAL A 91 11.91 -15.09 1.37
CA VAL A 91 13.20 -14.42 1.11
C VAL A 91 14.37 -15.37 1.36
N ALA A 92 14.32 -16.19 2.41
CA ALA A 92 15.35 -17.18 2.71
C ALA A 92 15.49 -18.28 1.63
N CYS A 93 14.44 -18.51 0.85
CA CYS A 93 14.46 -19.44 -0.29
C CYS A 93 15.06 -18.85 -1.57
N LEU A 94 15.43 -17.55 -1.59
CA LEU A 94 16.03 -16.91 -2.76
C LEU A 94 17.50 -17.33 -2.92
N PRO A 95 18.02 -17.35 -4.16
CA PRO A 95 19.47 -17.41 -4.39
C PRO A 95 20.21 -16.28 -3.67
N GLU A 96 21.43 -16.54 -3.22
CA GLU A 96 22.26 -15.58 -2.47
C GLU A 96 22.45 -14.26 -3.24
N GLU A 97 22.57 -14.33 -4.57
CA GLU A 97 22.75 -13.18 -5.45
C GLU A 97 21.53 -12.25 -5.50
N LEU A 98 20.37 -12.73 -5.06
CA LEU A 98 19.11 -11.98 -5.00
C LEU A 98 18.72 -11.60 -3.57
N SER A 99 19.60 -11.76 -2.58
CA SER A 99 19.30 -11.40 -1.19
C SER A 99 18.97 -9.90 -1.08
N PRO A 100 17.70 -9.52 -0.86
CA PRO A 100 17.29 -8.12 -0.90
C PRO A 100 17.36 -7.50 0.49
N LYS A 101 17.49 -6.18 0.54
CA LYS A 101 17.04 -5.40 1.69
C LYS A 101 15.54 -5.26 1.57
N TYR A 102 14.77 -5.63 2.59
CA TYR A 102 13.32 -5.59 2.50
C TYR A 102 12.63 -5.10 3.76
N VAL A 103 11.41 -4.60 3.58
CA VAL A 103 10.49 -4.19 4.66
C VAL A 103 9.10 -4.77 4.38
N CYS A 104 8.46 -5.27 5.42
CA CYS A 104 7.14 -5.90 5.35
C CYS A 104 6.03 -4.86 5.50
N VAL A 105 5.14 -4.77 4.51
CA VAL A 105 3.98 -3.87 4.52
C VAL A 105 2.73 -4.67 4.88
N ILE A 106 2.46 -4.81 6.18
CA ILE A 106 1.38 -5.67 6.69
C ILE A 106 0.40 -4.85 7.53
N PRO A 107 -0.80 -4.52 7.03
CA PRO A 107 -1.87 -3.92 7.84
C PRO A 107 -2.49 -4.96 8.79
N ILE A 108 -3.20 -4.54 9.84
CA ILE A 108 -3.87 -5.48 10.79
C ILE A 108 -4.87 -6.42 10.10
N ARG A 109 -5.57 -5.94 9.07
CA ARG A 109 -6.46 -6.78 8.26
C ARG A 109 -6.25 -6.54 6.79
N MET A 110 -6.51 -5.32 6.34
CA MET A 110 -6.50 -4.93 4.94
C MET A 110 -5.96 -3.51 4.75
N GLN A 111 -5.25 -3.27 3.66
CA GLN A 111 -4.66 -1.96 3.37
C GLN A 111 -5.70 -0.86 3.15
N GLU A 112 -6.94 -1.19 2.72
CA GLU A 112 -8.01 -0.20 2.55
C GLU A 112 -8.35 0.56 3.84
N ALA A 113 -8.00 0.04 5.02
CA ALA A 113 -8.11 0.79 6.27
C ALA A 113 -7.31 2.10 6.23
N TRP A 114 -6.15 2.12 5.58
CA TRP A 114 -5.29 3.30 5.48
C TRP A 114 -5.81 4.34 4.47
N LEU A 115 -6.79 3.98 3.64
CA LEU A 115 -7.38 4.87 2.64
C LEU A 115 -8.57 5.67 3.21
N LEU A 116 -8.94 5.41 4.47
CA LEU A 116 -10.12 5.98 5.14
C LEU A 116 -9.79 7.18 6.03
N VAL A 117 -8.65 7.84 5.81
CA VAL A 117 -8.17 8.96 6.65
C VAL A 117 -8.54 10.35 6.15
N ASP A 118 -8.94 10.50 4.90
CA ASP A 118 -9.21 11.80 4.28
C ASP A 118 -10.52 11.80 3.50
N GLU A 119 -11.51 12.53 4.02
CA GLU A 119 -12.82 12.70 3.39
C GLU A 119 -12.73 13.41 2.02
N ALA A 120 -11.88 14.44 1.91
CA ALA A 120 -11.73 15.23 0.69
C ALA A 120 -11.07 14.40 -0.42
N ALA A 121 -10.08 13.58 -0.07
CA ALA A 121 -9.45 12.64 -1.00
C ALA A 121 -10.46 11.60 -1.53
N ILE A 122 -11.34 11.06 -0.67
CA ILE A 122 -12.40 10.15 -1.12
C ILE A 122 -13.37 10.84 -2.07
N LYS A 123 -13.78 12.08 -1.78
CA LYS A 123 -14.64 12.88 -2.68
C LYS A 123 -13.96 13.14 -4.03
N ALA A 124 -12.68 13.49 -4.02
CA ALA A 124 -11.88 13.69 -5.22
C ALA A 124 -11.75 12.39 -6.04
N ALA A 125 -11.41 11.29 -5.37
CA ALA A 125 -11.27 9.97 -5.97
C ALA A 125 -12.58 9.45 -6.56
N ALA A 126 -13.73 9.79 -5.96
CA ALA A 126 -15.05 9.48 -6.50
C ALA A 126 -15.43 10.33 -7.73
N GLY A 127 -14.61 11.31 -8.10
CA GLY A 127 -14.87 12.24 -9.21
C GLY A 127 -15.80 13.40 -8.85
N ASN A 128 -16.04 13.65 -7.55
CA ASN A 128 -16.98 14.65 -7.07
C ASN A 128 -16.42 15.44 -5.88
N LYS A 129 -15.40 16.28 -6.14
CA LYS A 129 -14.82 17.18 -5.13
C LYS A 129 -15.84 18.09 -4.46
N GLY A 130 -16.90 18.46 -5.20
CA GLY A 130 -17.97 19.34 -4.74
C GLY A 130 -19.13 18.64 -4.04
N TYR A 131 -19.01 17.35 -3.67
CA TYR A 131 -20.07 16.62 -2.99
C TYR A 131 -20.48 17.35 -1.69
N ALA A 132 -21.70 17.88 -1.68
CA ALA A 132 -22.24 18.69 -0.58
C ALA A 132 -22.68 17.84 0.62
N GLY A 133 -22.86 16.52 0.43
CA GLY A 133 -23.16 15.61 1.53
C GLY A 133 -21.95 15.38 2.44
N ARG A 134 -22.25 14.95 3.67
CA ARG A 134 -21.24 14.49 4.63
C ARG A 134 -21.03 13.00 4.46
N LEU A 135 -19.77 12.58 4.36
CA LEU A 135 -19.42 11.17 4.43
C LEU A 135 -19.35 10.74 5.90
N GLU A 136 -19.93 9.59 6.24
CA GLU A 136 -19.84 9.01 7.58
C GLU A 136 -18.48 8.35 7.77
N MET A 137 -17.43 9.18 7.85
CA MET A 137 -16.06 8.74 8.01
C MET A 137 -15.87 8.03 9.36
N PRO A 138 -15.28 6.82 9.39
CA PRO A 138 -14.89 6.19 10.66
C PRO A 138 -13.83 7.02 11.38
N VAL A 139 -13.76 6.87 12.71
CA VAL A 139 -12.69 7.49 13.51
C VAL A 139 -11.37 6.80 13.19
N VAL A 140 -10.33 7.60 12.92
CA VAL A 140 -8.99 7.12 12.51
C VAL A 140 -8.47 6.01 13.44
N SER A 141 -8.47 6.22 14.75
CA SER A 141 -7.98 5.24 15.74
C SER A 141 -8.73 3.88 15.76
N ARG A 142 -9.81 3.73 15.00
CA ARG A 142 -10.59 2.49 14.87
C ARG A 142 -10.46 1.82 13.51
N LEU A 143 -9.75 2.41 12.55
CA LEU A 143 -9.69 1.92 11.16
C LEU A 143 -9.15 0.49 11.07
N GLU A 144 -8.08 0.18 11.82
CA GLU A 144 -7.51 -1.17 11.85
C GLU A 144 -8.41 -2.23 12.53
N ARG A 145 -9.47 -1.79 13.24
CA ARG A 145 -10.45 -2.69 13.88
C ARG A 145 -11.65 -2.98 13.00
N LEU A 146 -11.77 -2.32 11.84
CA LEU A 146 -12.86 -2.57 10.91
C LEU A 146 -12.78 -4.02 10.40
N ALA A 147 -13.92 -4.69 10.36
CA ALA A 147 -13.98 -6.07 9.88
C ALA A 147 -13.77 -6.18 8.36
N ASP A 148 -14.26 -5.20 7.62
CA ASP A 148 -14.12 -5.11 6.16
C ASP A 148 -13.91 -3.63 5.75
N PRO A 149 -12.68 -3.11 5.86
CA PRO A 149 -12.35 -1.76 5.44
C PRO A 149 -12.63 -1.51 3.95
N LYS A 150 -12.54 -2.56 3.12
CA LYS A 150 -12.78 -2.47 1.67
C LYS A 150 -14.24 -2.18 1.35
N SER A 151 -15.19 -2.81 2.05
CA SER A 151 -16.62 -2.49 1.90
C SER A 151 -16.89 -1.05 2.32
N VAL A 152 -16.36 -0.63 3.48
CA VAL A 152 -16.54 0.75 3.97
C VAL A 152 -16.04 1.77 2.94
N LEU A 153 -14.82 1.59 2.42
CA LEU A 153 -14.27 2.47 1.40
C LEU A 153 -15.12 2.49 0.13
N ASN A 154 -15.57 1.33 -0.33
CA ASN A 154 -16.41 1.24 -1.53
C ASN A 154 -17.75 1.97 -1.37
N ASP A 155 -18.35 1.90 -0.19
CA ASP A 155 -19.64 2.52 0.08
C ASP A 155 -19.50 4.04 0.18
N LEU A 156 -18.43 4.54 0.82
CA LEU A 156 -18.12 5.97 0.84
C LEU A 156 -17.86 6.53 -0.57
N LEU A 157 -17.13 5.79 -1.42
CA LEU A 157 -16.90 6.18 -2.82
C LEU A 157 -18.21 6.22 -3.63
N ARG A 158 -19.11 5.26 -3.42
CA ARG A 158 -20.43 5.22 -4.08
C ARG A 158 -21.35 6.33 -3.59
N GLN A 159 -21.29 6.67 -2.31
CA GLN A 159 -22.02 7.79 -1.74
C GLN A 159 -21.51 9.10 -2.33
N ALA A 160 -20.19 9.30 -2.33
CA ALA A 160 -19.55 10.53 -2.79
C ALA A 160 -19.74 10.78 -4.30
N CYS A 161 -19.78 9.72 -5.12
CA CYS A 161 -19.95 9.91 -6.57
C CYS A 161 -21.31 10.52 -6.93
N ASP A 162 -22.32 10.39 -6.05
CA ASP A 162 -23.67 10.97 -6.16
C ASP A 162 -24.33 10.76 -7.54
N LEU A 163 -24.00 9.63 -8.17
CA LEU A 163 -24.52 9.26 -9.48
C LEU A 163 -25.91 8.63 -9.35
N ASN A 164 -26.76 8.80 -10.36
CA ASN A 164 -28.01 8.05 -10.42
C ASN A 164 -27.76 6.53 -10.57
N ARG A 165 -28.77 5.70 -10.22
CA ARG A 165 -28.68 4.23 -10.24
C ARG A 165 -28.13 3.65 -11.54
N ARG A 166 -28.44 4.25 -12.71
CA ARG A 166 -27.96 3.78 -14.01
C ARG A 166 -26.44 3.99 -14.14
N ARG A 167 -25.94 5.17 -13.76
CA ARG A 167 -24.52 5.53 -13.83
C ARG A 167 -23.69 4.85 -12.73
N GLN A 168 -24.29 4.57 -11.57
CA GLN A 168 -23.64 3.77 -10.51
C GLN A 168 -23.25 2.36 -10.99
N ARG A 169 -24.00 1.74 -11.90
CA ARG A 169 -23.65 0.42 -12.45
C ARG A 169 -22.34 0.42 -13.24
N SER A 170 -22.00 1.55 -13.86
CA SER A 170 -20.73 1.74 -14.57
C SER A 170 -19.60 2.25 -13.67
N PHE A 171 -19.89 2.56 -12.40
CA PHE A 171 -18.89 3.08 -11.47
C PHE A 171 -17.93 1.97 -11.04
N ARG A 172 -16.72 2.00 -11.62
CA ARG A 172 -15.66 1.03 -11.33
C ARG A 172 -15.01 1.36 -9.98
N VAL A 173 -15.68 1.02 -8.88
CA VAL A 173 -15.26 1.39 -7.52
C VAL A 173 -13.82 0.98 -7.21
N ALA A 174 -13.39 -0.21 -7.62
CA ALA A 174 -12.03 -0.70 -7.40
C ALA A 174 -10.96 0.18 -8.09
N LYS A 175 -11.30 0.84 -9.21
CA LYS A 175 -10.40 1.82 -9.85
C LYS A 175 -10.32 3.10 -9.02
N HIS A 176 -11.44 3.56 -8.47
CA HIS A 176 -11.51 4.82 -7.72
C HIS A 176 -10.87 4.67 -6.34
N ALA A 177 -11.01 3.50 -5.69
CA ALA A 177 -10.31 3.18 -4.45
C ALA A 177 -8.79 3.39 -4.55
N ARG A 178 -8.18 2.97 -5.67
CA ARG A 178 -6.73 3.17 -5.91
C ARG A 178 -6.34 4.64 -6.06
N LEU A 179 -7.26 5.50 -6.51
CA LEU A 179 -6.99 6.92 -6.72
C LEU A 179 -7.04 7.72 -5.41
N VAL A 180 -7.55 7.15 -4.32
CA VAL A 180 -7.69 7.87 -3.05
C VAL A 180 -6.34 8.38 -2.56
N THR A 181 -5.31 7.54 -2.59
CA THR A 181 -3.96 7.93 -2.12
C THR A 181 -3.27 8.95 -3.02
N GLU A 182 -3.70 9.10 -4.27
CA GLU A 182 -3.22 10.15 -5.19
C GLU A 182 -3.80 11.54 -4.85
N PHE A 183 -4.82 11.61 -3.99
CA PHE A 183 -5.45 12.85 -3.54
C PHE A 183 -5.21 13.15 -2.06
N ILE A 184 -4.40 12.35 -1.37
CA ILE A 184 -4.01 12.60 0.03
C ILE A 184 -2.64 13.31 0.00
N ASP A 185 -2.60 14.52 0.55
CA ASP A 185 -1.35 15.30 0.67
C ASP A 185 -0.60 15.00 1.97
N ASP A 186 -1.31 14.59 3.02
CA ASP A 186 -0.75 14.30 4.35
C ASP A 186 -1.25 12.96 4.90
N PHE A 187 -0.33 12.00 5.05
CA PHE A 187 -0.59 10.70 5.64
C PHE A 187 -0.34 10.65 7.15
N SER A 188 0.02 11.77 7.80
CA SER A 188 0.28 11.84 9.25
C SER A 188 -0.84 11.28 10.14
N PRO A 189 -2.15 11.34 9.80
CA PRO A 189 -3.18 10.69 10.60
C PRO A 189 -2.98 9.17 10.76
N LEU A 190 -2.34 8.52 9.79
CA LEU A 190 -2.04 7.08 9.85
C LEU A 190 -1.09 6.72 10.99
N ARG A 191 -0.31 7.67 11.53
CA ARG A 191 0.57 7.43 12.69
C ARG A 191 -0.19 7.04 13.97
N GLN A 192 -1.52 7.22 14.01
CA GLN A 192 -2.38 6.70 15.09
C GLN A 192 -2.66 5.20 14.98
N LEU A 193 -2.33 4.58 13.85
CA LEU A 193 -2.56 3.18 13.53
C LEU A 193 -1.31 2.37 13.84
N SER A 194 -1.49 1.28 14.58
CA SER A 194 -0.37 0.52 15.12
C SER A 194 0.46 -0.20 14.05
N ALA A 195 -0.17 -0.77 13.02
CA ALA A 195 0.57 -1.41 11.94
C ALA A 195 1.29 -0.39 11.05
N PHE A 196 0.72 0.80 10.87
CA PHE A 196 1.37 1.89 10.16
C PHE A 196 2.58 2.44 10.93
N ALA A 197 2.44 2.65 12.24
CA ALA A 197 3.55 3.08 13.09
C ALA A 197 4.70 2.06 13.08
N ALA A 198 4.39 0.76 13.13
CA ALA A 198 5.39 -0.30 13.00
C ALA A 198 6.09 -0.27 11.63
N LEU A 199 5.36 -0.05 10.54
CA LEU A 199 5.94 0.12 9.21
C LEU A 199 6.88 1.33 9.15
N GLU A 200 6.46 2.48 9.69
CA GLU A 200 7.28 3.70 9.72
C GLU A 200 8.57 3.47 10.53
N GLU A 201 8.50 2.76 11.66
CA GLU A 201 9.68 2.39 12.46
C GLU A 201 10.65 1.49 11.67
N GLU A 202 10.14 0.45 10.99
CA GLU A 202 10.96 -0.44 10.15
C GLU A 202 11.64 0.31 9.01
N ILE A 203 10.92 1.22 8.33
CA ILE A 203 11.49 2.08 7.29
C ILE A 203 12.58 2.99 7.87
N SER A 204 12.30 3.64 9.00
CA SER A 204 13.26 4.52 9.68
C SER A 204 14.56 3.78 10.04
N ASN A 205 14.43 2.54 10.54
CA ASN A 205 15.56 1.69 10.89
C ASN A 205 16.37 1.29 9.65
N ALA A 206 15.70 0.85 8.57
CA ALA A 206 16.36 0.49 7.32
C ALA A 206 17.13 1.68 6.71
N ILE A 207 16.53 2.89 6.70
CA ILE A 207 17.18 4.11 6.20
C ILE A 207 18.47 4.41 6.99
N LYS A 208 18.44 4.27 8.32
CA LYS A 208 19.61 4.50 9.18
C LYS A 208 20.69 3.45 8.96
N GLU A 209 20.30 2.17 8.93
CA GLU A 209 21.21 1.03 8.75
C GLU A 209 21.97 1.13 7.42
N TYR A 210 21.26 1.43 6.34
CA TYR A 210 21.82 1.45 4.99
C TYR A 210 22.30 2.83 4.53
N LYS A 211 22.23 3.83 5.41
CA LYS A 211 22.68 5.21 5.17
C LYS A 211 22.06 5.82 3.91
N TRP A 212 20.73 5.71 3.81
CA TRP A 212 19.95 6.36 2.76
C TRP A 212 19.52 7.79 3.12
N TYR A 213 19.84 8.22 4.35
CA TYR A 213 19.81 9.63 4.74
C TYR A 213 20.90 10.40 3.99
N LEU A 214 20.60 11.67 3.69
CA LEU A 214 21.48 12.73 3.14
C LEU A 214 22.87 12.27 2.64
#